data_AF-A0A2J7TCT9-F1
#
_entry.id   AF-A0A2J7TCT9-F1
#
_cell.length_a   1.000
_cell.length_b   1.000
_cell.length_c   1.000
_cell.angle_alpha   90.00
_cell.angle_beta   90.00
_cell.angle_gamma   90.00
#
_symmetry.space_group_name_H-M   'P 1'
#
loop_
_entity.id
_entity.type
_entity.pdbx_description
1 polymer ?
#
loop_
_entity_poly.entity_id
_entity_poly.type
_entity_poly.pdbx_seq_one_letter_code
_entity_poly.pdbx_strand_id
1 'polypeptide(L)'
;MIRVLLFLAVLICLAIAEAWLIERPGELVLNWQGYKIETSVLMGIAAVFVAAAILLGLWMLLSFIFNIPSLMSLASRGRRRDKGYAALSRGMIAVGAGDTQAARRAAAEAQRMLPHEPLALLLKAQAAQLSGETGHAEAAFTEMTKRNDMRLLGLRGLHVEAGRQGDIEKAQGYAEAAREIAPLPWASKATFEHKVAAGDWRGALALLENGAEAKNIDKPVRERSRAVLETAIAIEKADAQPAEALTLARAAVKRAPTLVPAVALAARLTGEQGDARKAAKLIEAGWAGTHHPDIARIYVGLYPGESSADRLKRAISLAQLAPREPESKIMVAGAAIAAGDFRAAREAMQPLIEGPERPTARMCRLMAELEEKQHGARGYIREWLTRASLAPPDPTWVADGVASDQWRPISPVTGRLDAFVWQKPVERLNSGNEAEDAIFAQILPPEPPLLLEEAQAPSGAKTQALEESPHADPEVAIPLGGPPAAIEPSATPAPQEKEQDRPKGLAHLFDAKVK
;
A
#
# COMPACT_ATOMS: atom_id res chain seq x y z
N MET A 1 -16.43 -20.64 -69.30
CA MET A 1 -16.68 -21.00 -70.72
C MET A 1 -16.72 -22.51 -70.96
N ILE A 2 -15.79 -23.30 -70.42
CA ILE A 2 -15.76 -24.78 -70.57
C ILE A 2 -17.05 -25.47 -70.06
N ARG A 3 -17.61 -25.05 -68.91
CA ARG A 3 -18.88 -25.61 -68.39
C ARG A 3 -20.08 -25.39 -69.33
N VAL A 4 -20.08 -24.29 -70.11
CA VAL A 4 -21.15 -23.97 -71.08
C VAL A 4 -20.97 -24.75 -72.38
N LEU A 5 -19.73 -24.88 -72.86
CA LEU A 5 -19.38 -25.70 -74.01
C LEU A 5 -19.68 -27.19 -73.77
N LEU A 6 -19.39 -27.69 -72.57
CA LEU A 6 -19.68 -29.07 -72.17
C LEU A 6 -21.19 -29.31 -72.04
N PHE A 7 -21.94 -28.34 -71.50
CA PHE A 7 -23.40 -28.41 -71.46
C PHE A 7 -24.03 -28.39 -72.87
N LEU A 8 -23.51 -27.55 -73.78
CA LEU A 8 -23.96 -27.49 -75.17
C LEU A 8 -23.63 -28.78 -75.95
N ALA A 9 -22.44 -29.35 -75.74
CA ALA A 9 -22.05 -30.62 -76.34
C ALA A 9 -22.95 -31.78 -75.85
N VAL A 10 -23.28 -31.81 -74.56
CA VAL A 10 -24.23 -32.79 -74.00
C VAL A 10 -25.63 -32.59 -74.59
N LEU A 11 -26.10 -31.35 -74.73
CA LEU A 11 -27.40 -31.05 -75.36
C LEU A 11 -27.48 -31.48 -76.82
N ILE A 12 -26.42 -31.26 -77.60
CA ILE A 12 -26.33 -31.70 -79.00
C ILE A 12 -26.32 -33.24 -79.07
N CYS A 13 -25.53 -33.91 -78.23
CA CYS A 13 -25.56 -35.37 -78.14
C CYS A 13 -26.94 -35.91 -77.74
N LEU A 14 -27.64 -35.24 -76.82
CA LEU A 14 -28.98 -35.63 -76.39
C LEU A 14 -29.99 -35.48 -77.53
N ALA A 15 -29.94 -34.37 -78.26
CA ALA A 15 -30.81 -34.12 -79.42
C ALA A 15 -30.56 -35.13 -80.56
N ILE A 16 -29.30 -35.51 -80.80
CA ILE A 16 -28.95 -36.55 -81.78
C ILE A 16 -29.46 -37.93 -81.31
N ALA A 17 -29.34 -38.24 -80.02
CA ALA A 17 -29.83 -39.49 -79.46
C ALA A 17 -31.37 -39.58 -79.51
N GLU A 18 -32.09 -38.48 -79.27
CA GLU A 18 -33.55 -38.40 -79.41
C GLU A 18 -33.98 -38.60 -80.87
N ALA A 19 -33.33 -37.91 -81.82
CA ALA A 19 -33.64 -38.04 -83.24
C ALA A 19 -33.43 -39.48 -83.74
N TRP A 20 -32.33 -40.13 -83.32
CA TRP A 20 -32.03 -41.52 -83.70
C TRP A 20 -33.03 -42.53 -83.10
N LEU A 21 -33.56 -42.24 -81.91
CA LEU A 21 -34.52 -43.12 -81.22
C LEU A 21 -35.93 -43.07 -81.86
N ILE A 22 -36.31 -41.93 -82.44
CA ILE A 22 -37.62 -41.75 -83.10
C ILE A 22 -37.67 -42.51 -84.45
N GLU A 23 -36.56 -42.59 -85.17
CA GLU A 23 -36.50 -43.20 -86.51
C GLU A 23 -36.51 -44.74 -86.52
N ARG A 24 -36.40 -45.41 -85.36
CA ARG A 24 -36.43 -46.88 -85.26
C ARG A 24 -37.49 -47.38 -84.26
N PRO A 25 -38.74 -47.58 -84.71
CA PRO A 25 -39.76 -48.23 -83.88
C PRO A 25 -39.43 -49.73 -83.78
N GLY A 26 -38.69 -50.10 -82.72
CA GLY A 26 -38.56 -51.50 -82.32
C GLY A 26 -39.72 -51.91 -81.40
N GLU A 27 -40.16 -53.15 -81.53
CA GLU A 27 -41.08 -53.78 -80.58
C GLU A 27 -40.28 -54.51 -79.51
N LEU A 28 -40.60 -54.25 -78.25
CA LEU A 28 -39.96 -54.87 -77.10
C LEU A 28 -40.94 -55.88 -76.52
N VAL A 29 -40.70 -57.16 -76.79
CA VAL A 29 -41.54 -58.27 -76.31
C VAL A 29 -40.97 -58.77 -74.99
N LEU A 30 -41.59 -58.37 -73.87
CA LEU A 30 -41.21 -58.88 -72.55
C LEU A 30 -42.03 -60.15 -72.27
N ASN A 31 -41.35 -61.27 -72.09
CA ASN A 31 -41.99 -62.56 -71.84
C ASN A 31 -41.71 -63.00 -70.40
N TRP A 32 -42.70 -62.87 -69.52
CA TRP A 32 -42.56 -63.16 -68.08
C TRP A 32 -43.62 -64.16 -67.64
N GLN A 33 -43.20 -65.36 -67.20
CA GLN A 33 -44.08 -66.44 -66.73
C GLN A 33 -45.31 -66.71 -67.63
N GLY A 34 -45.13 -66.67 -68.95
CA GLY A 34 -46.20 -66.93 -69.92
C GLY A 34 -47.08 -65.73 -70.27
N TYR A 35 -46.89 -64.57 -69.61
CA TYR A 35 -47.49 -63.30 -70.00
C TYR A 35 -46.59 -62.59 -71.00
N LYS A 36 -47.14 -62.34 -72.20
CA LYS A 36 -46.47 -61.55 -73.24
C LYS A 36 -46.99 -60.12 -73.17
N ILE A 37 -46.09 -59.19 -72.86
CA ILE A 37 -46.39 -57.77 -72.90
C ILE A 37 -45.61 -57.19 -74.07
N GLU A 38 -46.34 -56.86 -75.14
CA GLU A 38 -45.81 -56.18 -76.32
C GLU A 38 -45.89 -54.67 -76.06
N THR A 39 -44.73 -54.03 -75.93
CA THR A 39 -44.65 -52.58 -75.70
C THR A 39 -43.66 -51.96 -76.68
N SER A 40 -43.88 -50.69 -77.04
CA SER A 40 -42.91 -49.97 -77.87
C SER A 40 -41.60 -49.77 -77.09
N VAL A 41 -40.46 -49.79 -77.79
CA VAL A 41 -39.13 -49.52 -77.19
C VAL A 41 -39.13 -48.21 -76.40
N LEU A 42 -39.86 -47.20 -76.87
CA LEU A 42 -39.99 -45.90 -76.20
C LEU A 42 -40.64 -46.02 -74.81
N MET A 43 -41.69 -46.84 -74.69
CA MET A 43 -42.39 -47.07 -73.42
C MET A 43 -41.52 -47.90 -72.46
N GLY A 44 -40.75 -48.87 -72.98
CA GLY A 44 -39.80 -49.66 -72.20
C GLY A 44 -38.68 -48.79 -71.61
N ILE A 45 -38.10 -47.90 -72.41
CA ILE A 45 -37.08 -46.95 -71.95
C ILE A 45 -37.66 -45.98 -70.91
N ALA A 46 -38.86 -45.44 -71.16
CA ALA A 46 -39.55 -44.58 -70.20
C ALA A 46 -39.78 -45.27 -68.85
N ALA A 47 -40.20 -46.54 -68.86
CA ALA A 47 -40.40 -47.33 -67.64
C ALA A 47 -39.10 -47.53 -66.84
N VAL A 48 -37.98 -47.77 -67.53
CA VAL A 48 -36.65 -47.87 -66.90
C VAL A 48 -36.23 -46.55 -66.27
N PHE A 49 -36.44 -45.42 -66.95
CA PHE A 49 -36.15 -44.10 -66.38
C PHE A 49 -37.01 -43.78 -65.16
N VAL A 50 -38.30 -44.12 -65.20
CA VAL A 50 -39.20 -43.95 -64.04
C VAL A 50 -38.74 -44.83 -62.87
N ALA A 51 -38.40 -46.10 -63.12
CA ALA A 51 -37.88 -46.99 -62.08
C ALA A 51 -36.56 -46.47 -61.49
N ALA A 52 -35.64 -45.98 -62.33
CA ALA A 52 -34.39 -45.36 -61.90
C ALA A 52 -34.63 -44.09 -61.08
N ALA A 53 -35.59 -43.24 -61.48
CA ALA A 53 -35.97 -42.04 -60.74
C ALA A 53 -36.58 -42.38 -59.37
N ILE A 54 -37.41 -43.42 -59.29
CA ILE A 54 -37.96 -43.93 -58.01
C ILE A 54 -36.84 -44.46 -57.12
N LEU A 55 -35.91 -45.26 -57.66
CA LEU A 55 -34.76 -45.79 -56.93
C LEU A 55 -33.83 -44.69 -56.41
N LEU A 56 -33.54 -43.68 -57.25
CA LEU A 56 -32.76 -42.51 -56.84
C LEU A 56 -33.50 -41.69 -55.78
N GLY A 57 -34.81 -41.49 -55.94
CA GLY A 57 -35.64 -40.82 -54.94
C GLY A 57 -35.64 -41.56 -53.60
N LEU A 58 -35.78 -42.89 -53.62
CA LEU A 58 -35.75 -43.73 -52.44
C LEU A 58 -34.36 -43.73 -51.77
N TRP A 59 -33.29 -43.78 -52.57
CA TRP A 59 -31.92 -43.67 -52.07
C TRP A 59 -31.64 -42.30 -51.44
N MET A 60 -32.12 -41.22 -52.06
CA MET A 60 -31.98 -39.87 -51.51
C MET A 60 -32.76 -39.71 -50.21
N LEU A 61 -33.96 -40.29 -50.12
CA LEU A 61 -34.78 -40.31 -48.91
C LEU A 61 -34.12 -41.11 -47.78
N LEU A 62 -33.57 -42.30 -48.08
CA LEU A 62 -32.79 -43.08 -47.12
C LEU A 62 -31.54 -42.33 -46.66
N SER A 63 -30.76 -41.78 -47.60
CA SER A 63 -29.56 -41.02 -47.28
C SER A 63 -29.88 -39.79 -46.42
N PHE A 64 -30.99 -39.10 -46.67
CA PHE A 64 -31.46 -38.02 -45.83
C PHE A 64 -31.79 -38.53 -44.41
N ILE A 65 -32.57 -39.61 -44.28
CA ILE A 65 -32.93 -40.18 -42.97
C ILE A 65 -31.70 -40.57 -42.13
N PHE A 66 -30.68 -41.16 -42.77
CA PHE A 66 -29.44 -41.58 -42.10
C PHE A 66 -28.48 -40.41 -41.83
N ASN A 67 -28.55 -39.31 -42.57
CA ASN A 67 -27.69 -38.13 -42.40
C ASN A 67 -28.28 -37.04 -41.46
N ILE A 68 -29.58 -37.06 -41.15
CA ILE A 68 -30.22 -36.14 -40.17
C ILE A 68 -29.51 -36.07 -38.79
N PRO A 69 -29.00 -37.18 -38.20
CA PRO A 69 -28.32 -37.12 -36.90
C PRO A 69 -27.12 -36.18 -36.90
N SER A 70 -26.40 -36.09 -38.03
CA SER A 70 -25.21 -35.26 -38.17
C SER A 70 -25.55 -33.75 -38.12
N LEU A 71 -26.61 -33.32 -38.80
CA LEU A 71 -27.08 -31.92 -38.84
C LEU A 71 -27.65 -31.47 -37.49
N MET A 72 -28.39 -32.35 -36.81
CA MET A 72 -28.94 -32.06 -35.48
C MET A 72 -27.84 -31.96 -34.41
N SER A 73 -26.76 -32.74 -34.56
CA SER A 73 -25.58 -32.65 -33.68
C SER A 73 -24.85 -31.30 -33.78
N LEU A 74 -24.76 -30.69 -34.97
CA LEU A 74 -24.16 -29.36 -35.12
C LEU A 74 -25.05 -28.26 -34.53
N ALA A 75 -26.37 -28.30 -34.79
CA ALA A 75 -27.30 -27.30 -34.26
C ALA A 75 -27.42 -27.36 -32.72
N SER A 76 -27.30 -28.54 -32.11
CA SER A 76 -27.30 -28.70 -30.65
C SER A 76 -26.02 -28.16 -30.00
N ARG A 77 -24.86 -28.34 -30.66
CA ARG A 77 -23.57 -27.76 -30.20
C ARG A 77 -23.61 -26.25 -30.15
N GLY A 78 -24.19 -25.60 -31.16
CA GLY A 78 -24.40 -24.14 -31.19
C GLY A 78 -25.22 -23.66 -29.98
N ARG A 79 -26.42 -24.23 -29.79
CA ARG A 79 -27.30 -23.85 -28.67
C ARG A 79 -26.68 -24.12 -27.29
N ARG A 80 -25.90 -25.20 -27.16
CA ARG A 80 -25.17 -25.50 -25.92
C ARG A 80 -24.13 -24.43 -25.61
N ARG A 81 -23.43 -23.95 -26.64
CA ARG A 81 -22.42 -22.90 -26.52
C ARG A 81 -23.05 -21.55 -26.16
N ASP A 82 -24.16 -21.19 -26.78
CA ASP A 82 -24.90 -19.95 -26.47
C ASP A 82 -25.40 -19.94 -25.01
N LYS A 83 -25.99 -21.06 -24.56
CA LYS A 83 -26.39 -21.23 -23.15
C LYS A 83 -25.19 -21.17 -22.21
N GLY A 84 -24.06 -21.73 -22.61
CA GLY A 84 -22.81 -21.66 -21.86
C GLY A 84 -22.31 -20.24 -21.67
N TYR A 85 -22.27 -19.43 -22.74
CA TYR A 85 -21.85 -18.03 -22.65
C TYR A 85 -22.87 -17.16 -21.90
N ALA A 86 -24.17 -17.45 -22.03
CA ALA A 86 -25.20 -16.81 -21.22
C ALA A 86 -25.01 -17.11 -19.72
N ALA A 87 -24.73 -18.38 -19.36
CA ALA A 87 -24.41 -18.76 -17.99
C ALA A 87 -23.12 -18.09 -17.50
N LEU A 88 -22.07 -18.01 -18.33
CA LEU A 88 -20.83 -17.32 -18.02
C LEU A 88 -21.06 -15.83 -17.74
N SER A 89 -21.82 -15.14 -18.60
CA SER A 89 -22.15 -13.73 -18.43
C SER A 89 -22.94 -13.49 -17.13
N ARG A 90 -23.98 -14.28 -16.87
CA ARG A 90 -24.73 -14.23 -15.60
C ARG A 90 -23.84 -14.47 -14.39
N GLY A 91 -22.93 -15.44 -14.48
CA GLY A 91 -21.99 -15.75 -13.42
C GLY A 91 -21.02 -14.60 -13.13
N MET A 92 -20.46 -13.98 -14.17
CA MET A 92 -19.58 -12.82 -14.01
C MET A 92 -20.29 -11.63 -13.39
N ILE A 93 -21.56 -11.37 -13.77
CA ILE A 93 -22.39 -10.33 -13.14
C ILE A 93 -22.64 -10.67 -11.66
N ALA A 94 -22.98 -11.92 -11.34
CA ALA A 94 -23.21 -12.34 -9.96
C ALA A 94 -21.95 -12.24 -9.10
N VAL A 95 -20.77 -12.61 -9.63
CA VAL A 95 -19.46 -12.41 -8.97
C VAL A 95 -19.24 -10.92 -8.68
N GLY A 96 -19.47 -10.04 -9.66
CA GLY A 96 -19.33 -8.59 -9.47
C GLY A 96 -20.33 -7.97 -8.50
N ALA A 97 -21.54 -8.55 -8.40
CA ALA A 97 -22.58 -8.13 -7.47
C ALA A 97 -22.41 -8.73 -6.05
N GLY A 98 -21.49 -9.69 -5.87
CA GLY A 98 -21.30 -10.40 -4.60
C GLY A 98 -22.36 -11.47 -4.30
N ASP A 99 -23.22 -11.84 -5.27
CA ASP A 99 -24.20 -12.93 -5.11
C ASP A 99 -23.51 -14.29 -5.25
N THR A 100 -23.05 -14.83 -4.12
CA THR A 100 -22.28 -16.07 -4.04
C THR A 100 -23.08 -17.28 -4.55
N GLN A 101 -24.39 -17.34 -4.27
CA GLN A 101 -25.23 -18.47 -4.64
C GLN A 101 -25.51 -18.49 -6.15
N ALA A 102 -25.87 -17.33 -6.72
CA ALA A 102 -26.08 -17.21 -8.16
C ALA A 102 -24.78 -17.44 -8.93
N ALA A 103 -23.65 -16.89 -8.44
CA ALA A 103 -22.33 -17.09 -9.04
C ALA A 103 -21.96 -18.58 -9.10
N ARG A 104 -22.16 -19.32 -8.00
CA ARG A 104 -21.85 -20.76 -7.95
C ARG A 104 -22.72 -21.58 -8.90
N ARG A 105 -24.03 -21.31 -8.94
CA ARG A 105 -24.95 -22.02 -9.86
C ARG A 105 -24.59 -21.74 -11.32
N ALA A 106 -24.33 -20.48 -11.66
CA ALA A 106 -23.94 -20.07 -13.00
C ALA A 106 -22.57 -20.64 -13.40
N ALA A 107 -21.61 -20.70 -12.47
CA ALA A 107 -20.30 -21.32 -12.69
C ALA A 107 -20.41 -22.82 -12.99
N ALA A 108 -21.22 -23.55 -12.22
CA ALA A 108 -21.47 -24.98 -12.45
C ALA A 108 -22.16 -25.22 -13.81
N GLU A 109 -23.13 -24.38 -14.18
CA GLU A 109 -23.79 -24.44 -15.49
C GLU A 109 -22.81 -24.15 -16.62
N ALA A 110 -22.01 -23.09 -16.50
CA ALA A 110 -20.98 -22.73 -17.48
C ALA A 110 -19.95 -23.85 -17.66
N GLN A 111 -19.44 -24.45 -16.57
CA GLN A 111 -18.48 -25.55 -16.64
C GLN A 111 -19.08 -26.80 -17.30
N ARG A 112 -20.36 -27.10 -17.08
CA ARG A 112 -21.05 -28.21 -17.72
C ARG A 112 -21.25 -27.97 -19.21
N MET A 113 -21.54 -26.74 -19.62
CA MET A 113 -21.79 -26.40 -21.02
C MET A 113 -20.51 -26.17 -21.82
N LEU A 114 -19.46 -25.64 -21.17
CA LEU A 114 -18.19 -25.22 -21.75
C LEU A 114 -16.98 -25.81 -20.99
N PRO A 115 -16.79 -27.14 -20.98
CA PRO A 115 -15.77 -27.79 -20.14
C PRO A 115 -14.32 -27.40 -20.48
N HIS A 116 -14.04 -27.01 -21.73
CA HIS A 116 -12.69 -26.67 -22.19
C HIS A 116 -12.41 -25.15 -22.22
N GLU A 117 -13.42 -24.31 -21.97
CA GLU A 117 -13.26 -22.85 -22.03
C GLU A 117 -12.50 -22.31 -20.80
N PRO A 118 -11.39 -21.56 -20.98
CA PRO A 118 -10.65 -20.91 -19.90
C PRO A 118 -11.52 -20.10 -18.95
N LEU A 119 -12.45 -19.31 -19.50
CA LEU A 119 -13.26 -18.39 -18.71
C LEU A 119 -14.26 -19.12 -17.79
N ALA A 120 -14.73 -20.30 -18.18
CA ALA A 120 -15.59 -21.12 -17.32
C ALA A 120 -14.81 -21.62 -16.08
N LEU A 121 -13.55 -22.02 -16.27
CA LEU A 121 -12.66 -22.42 -15.17
C LEU A 121 -12.35 -21.23 -14.26
N LEU A 122 -12.11 -20.04 -14.82
CA LEU A 122 -11.92 -18.81 -14.04
C LEU A 122 -13.14 -18.46 -13.20
N LEU A 123 -14.33 -18.49 -13.79
CA LEU A 123 -15.58 -18.24 -13.08
C LEU A 123 -15.79 -19.25 -11.94
N LYS A 124 -15.45 -20.53 -12.16
CA LYS A 124 -15.48 -21.56 -11.11
C LYS A 124 -14.56 -21.20 -9.93
N ALA A 125 -13.33 -20.79 -10.19
CA ALA A 125 -12.40 -20.38 -9.13
C ALA A 125 -12.88 -19.15 -8.37
N GLN A 126 -13.34 -18.10 -9.08
CA GLN A 126 -13.86 -16.88 -8.48
C GLN A 126 -15.11 -17.13 -7.62
N ALA A 127 -16.05 -17.96 -8.11
CA ALA A 127 -17.23 -18.34 -7.34
C ALA A 127 -16.86 -19.12 -6.06
N ALA A 128 -15.87 -20.00 -6.11
CA ALA A 128 -15.36 -20.71 -4.94
C ALA A 128 -14.69 -19.75 -3.95
N GLN A 129 -13.88 -18.79 -4.44
CA GLN A 129 -13.19 -17.79 -3.63
C GLN A 129 -14.18 -16.87 -2.90
N LEU A 130 -15.25 -16.44 -3.57
CA LEU A 130 -16.34 -15.65 -2.98
C LEU A 130 -17.15 -16.44 -1.96
N SER A 131 -17.32 -17.74 -2.18
CA SER A 131 -18.06 -18.62 -1.26
C SER A 131 -17.24 -19.06 -0.04
N GLY A 132 -15.95 -18.67 0.03
CA GLY A 132 -15.03 -19.11 1.10
C GLY A 132 -14.59 -20.57 0.99
N GLU A 133 -14.78 -21.21 -0.17
CA GLU A 133 -14.37 -22.60 -0.40
C GLU A 133 -12.92 -22.69 -0.87
N THR A 134 -11.99 -22.40 0.05
CA THR A 134 -10.55 -22.31 -0.21
C THR A 134 -9.99 -23.52 -0.96
N GLY A 135 -10.31 -24.76 -0.55
CA GLY A 135 -9.82 -25.96 -1.25
C GLY A 135 -10.32 -26.10 -2.69
N HIS A 136 -11.55 -25.67 -2.98
CA HIS A 136 -12.09 -25.68 -4.35
C HIS A 136 -11.49 -24.57 -5.21
N ALA A 137 -11.21 -23.40 -4.61
CA ALA A 137 -10.53 -22.29 -5.29
C ALA A 137 -9.09 -22.69 -5.64
N GLU A 138 -8.34 -23.24 -4.68
CA GLU A 138 -6.96 -23.69 -4.88
C GLU A 138 -6.86 -24.77 -5.96
N ALA A 139 -7.74 -25.78 -5.95
CA ALA A 139 -7.78 -26.80 -6.98
C ALA A 139 -8.09 -26.21 -8.37
N ALA A 140 -9.00 -25.24 -8.46
CA ALA A 140 -9.34 -24.59 -9.72
C ALA A 140 -8.19 -23.73 -10.26
N PHE A 141 -7.51 -22.96 -9.41
CA PHE A 141 -6.33 -22.19 -9.83
C PHE A 141 -5.13 -23.09 -10.18
N THR A 142 -4.95 -24.21 -9.46
CA THR A 142 -3.94 -25.22 -9.80
C THR A 142 -4.22 -25.87 -11.15
N GLU A 143 -5.50 -26.07 -11.51
CA GLU A 143 -5.84 -26.55 -12.85
C GLU A 143 -5.52 -25.49 -13.93
N MET A 144 -5.68 -24.20 -13.62
CA MET A 144 -5.26 -23.12 -14.52
C MET A 144 -3.74 -23.07 -14.74
N THR A 145 -2.92 -23.40 -13.73
CA THR A 145 -1.45 -23.37 -13.90
C THR A 145 -0.93 -24.42 -14.88
N LYS A 146 -1.67 -25.52 -15.08
CA LYS A 146 -1.36 -26.56 -16.06
C LYS A 146 -1.55 -26.11 -17.50
N ARG A 147 -2.39 -25.10 -17.75
CA ARG A 147 -2.67 -24.58 -19.09
C ARG A 147 -1.77 -23.38 -19.41
N ASN A 148 -1.11 -23.40 -20.57
CA ASN A 148 -0.16 -22.34 -20.95
C ASN A 148 -0.81 -20.95 -21.06
N ASP A 149 -2.06 -20.88 -21.52
CA ASP A 149 -2.86 -19.67 -21.69
C ASP A 149 -3.30 -19.04 -20.35
N MET A 150 -3.44 -19.83 -19.29
CA MET A 150 -3.94 -19.38 -17.99
C MET A 150 -2.88 -19.41 -16.88
N ARG A 151 -1.65 -19.86 -17.15
CA ARG A 151 -0.65 -20.13 -16.11
C ARG A 151 -0.41 -18.95 -15.17
N LEU A 152 -0.19 -17.77 -15.74
CA LEU A 152 0.03 -16.53 -14.99
C LEU A 152 -1.17 -16.14 -14.12
N LEU A 153 -2.39 -16.37 -14.62
CA LEU A 153 -3.62 -16.07 -13.89
C LEU A 153 -3.85 -17.06 -12.74
N GLY A 154 -3.57 -18.35 -12.97
CA GLY A 154 -3.59 -19.38 -11.95
C GLY A 154 -2.62 -19.08 -10.81
N LEU A 155 -1.37 -18.72 -11.14
CA LEU A 155 -0.36 -18.34 -10.15
C LEU A 155 -0.77 -17.12 -9.32
N ARG A 156 -1.38 -16.11 -9.96
CA ARG A 156 -1.91 -14.94 -9.23
C ARG A 156 -3.02 -15.34 -8.26
N GLY A 157 -3.94 -16.21 -8.68
CA GLY A 157 -5.02 -16.70 -7.82
C GLY A 157 -4.49 -17.48 -6.61
N LEU A 158 -3.53 -18.38 -6.85
CA LEU A 158 -2.86 -19.15 -5.79
C LEU A 158 -2.08 -18.26 -4.83
N HIS A 159 -1.37 -17.24 -5.34
CA HIS A 159 -0.69 -16.25 -4.51
C HIS A 159 -1.64 -15.54 -3.54
N VAL A 160 -2.79 -15.07 -4.05
CA VAL A 160 -3.82 -14.40 -3.23
C VAL A 160 -4.41 -15.35 -2.20
N GLU A 161 -4.72 -16.59 -2.58
CA GLU A 161 -5.31 -17.57 -1.67
C GLU A 161 -4.32 -18.01 -0.57
N ALA A 162 -3.05 -18.24 -0.92
CA ALA A 162 -1.99 -18.52 0.04
C ALA A 162 -1.79 -17.34 1.03
N GLY A 163 -1.82 -16.10 0.53
CA GLY A 163 -1.78 -14.90 1.36
C GLY A 163 -2.95 -14.81 2.35
N ARG A 164 -4.18 -15.17 1.93
CA ARG A 164 -5.35 -15.23 2.83
C ARG A 164 -5.22 -16.29 3.92
N GLN A 165 -4.56 -17.40 3.62
CA GLN A 165 -4.29 -18.47 4.59
C GLN A 165 -3.13 -18.13 5.54
N GLY A 166 -2.38 -17.05 5.27
CA GLY A 166 -1.15 -16.72 6.01
C GLY A 166 0.05 -17.60 5.63
N ASP A 167 -0.03 -18.36 4.53
CA ASP A 167 1.07 -19.17 4.01
C ASP A 167 1.97 -18.31 3.11
N ILE A 168 2.84 -17.55 3.77
CA ILE A 168 3.72 -16.56 3.13
C ILE A 168 4.75 -17.25 2.22
N GLU A 169 5.22 -18.45 2.57
CA GLU A 169 6.18 -19.20 1.76
C GLU A 169 5.58 -19.67 0.43
N LYS A 170 4.38 -20.26 0.43
CA LYS A 170 3.70 -20.63 -0.82
C LYS A 170 3.37 -19.41 -1.66
N ALA A 171 2.89 -18.33 -1.02
CA ALA A 171 2.58 -17.09 -1.71
C ALA A 171 3.81 -16.55 -2.47
N GLN A 172 5.00 -16.62 -1.88
CA GLN A 172 6.25 -16.24 -2.54
C GLN A 172 6.59 -17.16 -3.70
N GLY A 173 6.53 -18.48 -3.50
CA GLY A 173 6.82 -19.44 -4.56
C GLY A 173 5.96 -19.21 -5.81
N TYR A 174 4.68 -18.86 -5.63
CA TYR A 174 3.80 -18.51 -6.74
C TYR A 174 4.16 -17.17 -7.41
N ALA A 175 4.58 -16.16 -6.65
CA ALA A 175 5.02 -14.87 -7.19
C ALA A 175 6.34 -15.01 -7.97
N GLU A 176 7.30 -15.79 -7.46
CA GLU A 176 8.57 -16.07 -8.12
C GLU A 176 8.35 -16.86 -9.42
N ALA A 177 7.55 -17.92 -9.38
CA ALA A 177 7.17 -18.68 -10.58
C ALA A 177 6.47 -17.81 -11.64
N ALA A 178 5.65 -16.84 -11.21
CA ALA A 178 5.00 -15.91 -12.15
C ALA A 178 6.02 -14.95 -12.79
N ARG A 179 6.99 -14.46 -12.01
CA ARG A 179 8.05 -13.57 -12.47
C ARG A 179 8.98 -14.24 -13.49
N GLU A 180 9.29 -15.53 -13.31
CA GLU A 180 10.08 -16.31 -14.27
C GLU A 180 9.42 -16.40 -15.65
N ILE A 181 8.09 -16.38 -15.70
CA ILE A 181 7.33 -16.41 -16.94
C ILE A 181 7.23 -15.02 -17.56
N ALA A 182 6.86 -14.01 -16.76
CA ALA A 182 6.71 -12.64 -17.22
C ALA A 182 6.91 -11.62 -16.08
N PRO A 183 7.58 -10.48 -16.33
CA PRO A 183 7.80 -9.41 -15.35
C PRO A 183 6.53 -8.57 -15.15
N LEU A 184 5.50 -9.17 -14.52
CA LEU A 184 4.24 -8.51 -14.22
C LEU A 184 4.37 -7.63 -12.96
N PRO A 185 3.75 -6.42 -12.94
CA PRO A 185 3.89 -5.50 -11.79
C PRO A 185 3.52 -6.10 -10.43
N TRP A 186 2.47 -6.93 -10.38
CA TRP A 186 2.05 -7.57 -9.13
C TRP A 186 3.06 -8.61 -8.63
N ALA A 187 3.67 -9.38 -9.54
CA ALA A 187 4.62 -10.43 -9.20
C ALA A 187 5.94 -9.82 -8.72
N SER A 188 6.46 -8.84 -9.46
CA SER A 188 7.65 -8.07 -9.06
C SER A 188 7.44 -7.38 -7.71
N LYS A 189 6.28 -6.75 -7.49
CA LYS A 189 5.94 -6.14 -6.20
C LYS A 189 5.91 -7.16 -5.05
N ALA A 190 5.21 -8.29 -5.23
CA ALA A 190 5.10 -9.32 -4.21
C ALA A 190 6.48 -9.92 -3.83
N THR A 191 7.32 -10.23 -4.82
CA THR A 191 8.66 -10.74 -4.51
C THR A 191 9.56 -9.66 -3.91
N PHE A 192 9.45 -8.40 -4.34
CA PHE A 192 10.18 -7.28 -3.75
C PHE A 192 9.81 -7.09 -2.27
N GLU A 193 8.53 -7.01 -1.95
CA GLU A 193 8.03 -6.88 -0.57
C GLU A 193 8.49 -8.05 0.30
N HIS A 194 8.47 -9.27 -0.24
CA HIS A 194 9.02 -10.42 0.46
C HIS A 194 10.53 -10.29 0.75
N LYS A 195 11.35 -9.95 -0.25
CA LYS A 195 12.80 -9.80 -0.07
C LYS A 195 13.12 -8.74 0.98
N VAL A 196 12.39 -7.63 0.95
CA VAL A 196 12.47 -6.54 1.93
C VAL A 196 12.08 -7.04 3.34
N ALA A 197 10.98 -7.79 3.46
CA ALA A 197 10.53 -8.35 4.74
C ALA A 197 11.50 -9.40 5.31
N ALA A 198 12.17 -10.17 4.45
CA ALA A 198 13.18 -11.15 4.83
C ALA A 198 14.54 -10.53 5.17
N GLY A 199 14.73 -9.22 4.99
CA GLY A 199 16.02 -8.55 5.16
C GLY A 199 17.04 -8.84 4.04
N ASP A 200 16.61 -9.43 2.92
CA ASP A 200 17.46 -9.65 1.74
C ASP A 200 17.55 -8.37 0.90
N TRP A 201 18.27 -7.36 1.44
CA TRP A 201 18.41 -6.05 0.82
C TRP A 201 19.08 -6.10 -0.55
N ARG A 202 20.04 -7.02 -0.72
CA ARG A 202 20.76 -7.20 -2.00
C ARG A 202 19.85 -7.79 -3.06
N GLY A 203 19.08 -8.82 -2.71
CA GLY A 203 18.06 -9.39 -3.59
C GLY A 203 17.04 -8.33 -4.02
N ALA A 204 16.55 -7.54 -3.07
CA ALA A 204 15.62 -6.43 -3.36
C ALA A 204 16.24 -5.36 -4.27
N LEU A 205 17.52 -5.02 -4.08
CA LEU A 205 18.22 -4.05 -4.91
C LEU A 205 18.39 -4.55 -6.35
N ALA A 206 18.76 -5.82 -6.52
CA ALA A 206 18.91 -6.45 -7.84
C ALA A 206 17.59 -6.43 -8.65
N LEU A 207 16.44 -6.55 -7.98
CA LEU A 207 15.13 -6.43 -8.62
C LEU A 207 14.89 -5.02 -9.19
N LEU A 208 15.21 -3.97 -8.42
CA LEU A 208 15.07 -2.59 -8.88
C LEU A 208 16.03 -2.20 -10.01
N GLU A 209 17.16 -2.89 -10.13
CA GLU A 209 18.15 -2.67 -11.20
C GLU A 209 17.81 -3.42 -12.49
N ASN A 210 16.93 -4.43 -12.41
CA ASN A 210 16.49 -5.16 -13.58
C ASN A 210 15.61 -4.28 -14.47
N GLY A 211 16.07 -4.03 -15.71
CA GLY A 211 15.46 -3.08 -16.64
C GLY A 211 14.00 -3.37 -17.02
N ALA A 212 13.53 -4.61 -16.89
CA ALA A 212 12.13 -4.96 -17.12
C ALA A 212 11.20 -4.47 -16.00
N GLU A 213 11.64 -4.61 -14.75
CA GLU A 213 10.88 -4.17 -13.57
C GLU A 213 10.99 -2.65 -13.38
N ALA A 214 12.16 -2.09 -13.70
CA ALA A 214 12.42 -0.66 -13.62
C ALA A 214 11.48 0.19 -14.50
N LYS A 215 10.98 -0.34 -15.62
CA LYS A 215 10.04 0.37 -16.51
C LYS A 215 8.66 0.59 -15.89
N ASN A 216 8.26 -0.24 -14.92
CA ASN A 216 6.93 -0.20 -14.31
C ASN A 216 6.86 0.71 -13.07
N ILE A 217 8.01 1.26 -12.62
CA ILE A 217 8.12 2.11 -11.44
C ILE A 217 8.63 3.48 -11.85
N ASP A 218 8.01 4.53 -11.34
CA ASP A 218 8.44 5.89 -11.60
C ASP A 218 9.90 6.11 -11.13
N LYS A 219 10.67 6.83 -11.95
CA LYS A 219 12.12 7.03 -11.73
C LYS A 219 12.45 7.58 -10.34
N PRO A 220 11.82 8.65 -9.82
CA PRO A 220 12.14 9.18 -8.49
C PRO A 220 11.84 8.17 -7.37
N VAL A 221 10.72 7.44 -7.46
CA VAL A 221 10.35 6.40 -6.49
C VAL A 221 11.40 5.29 -6.48
N ARG A 222 11.81 4.83 -7.67
CA ARG A 222 12.83 3.79 -7.81
C ARG A 222 14.18 4.22 -7.24
N GLU A 223 14.65 5.42 -7.58
CA GLU A 223 15.95 5.90 -7.06
C GLU A 223 15.93 6.11 -5.54
N ARG A 224 14.79 6.55 -4.99
CA ARG A 224 14.61 6.64 -3.52
C ARG A 224 14.62 5.26 -2.87
N SER A 225 13.88 4.29 -3.39
CA SER A 225 13.90 2.91 -2.87
C SER A 225 15.30 2.29 -2.95
N ARG A 226 16.05 2.55 -4.03
CA ARG A 226 17.47 2.13 -4.14
C ARG A 226 18.33 2.76 -3.06
N ALA A 227 18.20 4.07 -2.83
CA ALA A 227 18.96 4.77 -1.79
C ALA A 227 18.68 4.19 -0.39
N VAL A 228 17.42 3.84 -0.10
CA VAL A 228 17.02 3.23 1.17
C VAL A 228 17.64 1.84 1.34
N LEU A 229 17.60 1.00 0.30
CA LEU A 229 18.22 -0.34 0.33
C LEU A 229 19.74 -0.27 0.44
N GLU A 230 20.40 0.62 -0.30
CA GLU A 230 21.85 0.85 -0.18
C GLU A 230 22.24 1.34 1.21
N THR A 231 21.41 2.20 1.82
CA THR A 231 21.61 2.67 3.20
C THR A 231 21.46 1.52 4.20
N ALA A 232 20.47 0.64 4.02
CA ALA A 232 20.29 -0.54 4.86
C ALA A 232 21.53 -1.45 4.82
N ILE A 233 22.01 -1.78 3.61
CA ILE A 233 23.23 -2.59 3.42
C ILE A 233 24.45 -1.90 4.03
N ALA A 234 24.56 -0.57 3.86
CA ALA A 234 25.67 0.20 4.41
C ALA A 234 25.66 0.19 5.95
N ILE A 235 24.50 0.27 6.59
CA ILE A 235 24.37 0.17 8.05
C ILE A 235 24.86 -1.20 8.54
N GLU A 236 24.43 -2.30 7.91
CA GLU A 236 24.85 -3.66 8.29
C GLU A 236 26.36 -3.89 8.09
N LYS A 237 26.95 -3.23 7.10
CA LYS A 237 28.39 -3.33 6.79
C LYS A 237 29.27 -2.34 7.54
N ALA A 238 28.69 -1.36 8.24
CA ALA A 238 29.45 -0.23 8.80
C ALA A 238 30.60 -0.72 9.70
N ASP A 239 30.33 -1.71 10.55
CA ASP A 239 31.31 -2.21 11.52
C ASP A 239 32.30 -3.19 10.90
N ALA A 240 31.84 -4.07 10.00
CA ALA A 240 32.69 -5.12 9.42
C ALA A 240 33.53 -4.64 8.22
N GLN A 241 32.96 -3.77 7.38
CA GLN A 241 33.52 -3.36 6.09
C GLN A 241 33.24 -1.87 5.83
N PRO A 242 33.85 -0.95 6.61
CA PRO A 242 33.53 0.49 6.58
C PRO A 242 33.79 1.15 5.22
N ALA A 243 34.77 0.66 4.45
CA ALA A 243 35.05 1.18 3.11
C ALA A 243 33.91 0.90 2.12
N GLU A 244 33.33 -0.30 2.14
CA GLU A 244 32.18 -0.65 1.29
C GLU A 244 30.90 0.03 1.80
N ALA A 245 30.71 0.10 3.12
CA ALA A 245 29.60 0.84 3.70
C ALA A 245 29.61 2.31 3.25
N LEU A 246 30.79 2.94 3.19
CA LEU A 246 30.92 4.33 2.75
C LEU A 246 30.62 4.51 1.26
N THR A 247 31.03 3.59 0.39
CA THR A 247 30.72 3.70 -1.04
C THR A 247 29.21 3.60 -1.27
N LEU A 248 28.54 2.66 -0.61
CA LEU A 248 27.08 2.50 -0.64
C LEU A 248 26.36 3.71 -0.07
N ALA A 249 26.78 4.22 1.09
CA ALA A 249 26.16 5.40 1.71
C ALA A 249 26.29 6.65 0.83
N ARG A 250 27.46 6.87 0.20
CA ARG A 250 27.64 7.98 -0.76
C ARG A 250 26.78 7.82 -2.02
N ALA A 251 26.63 6.59 -2.51
CA ALA A 251 25.77 6.29 -3.63
C ALA A 251 24.28 6.57 -3.29
N ALA A 252 23.86 6.24 -2.06
CA ALA A 252 22.53 6.55 -1.55
C ALA A 252 22.30 8.07 -1.43
N VAL A 253 23.23 8.82 -0.85
CA VAL A 253 23.14 10.30 -0.75
C VAL A 253 23.02 10.96 -2.13
N LYS A 254 23.74 10.47 -3.14
CA LYS A 254 23.64 10.99 -4.51
C LYS A 254 22.25 10.78 -5.11
N ARG A 255 21.58 9.67 -4.77
CA ARG A 255 20.25 9.32 -5.28
C ARG A 255 19.12 10.01 -4.50
N ALA A 256 19.25 10.07 -3.18
CA ALA A 256 18.29 10.70 -2.29
C ALA A 256 19.01 11.61 -1.28
N PRO A 257 19.31 12.88 -1.64
CA PRO A 257 20.02 13.81 -0.77
C PRO A 257 19.26 14.14 0.53
N THR A 258 17.93 13.99 0.52
CA THR A 258 17.06 14.22 1.69
C THR A 258 16.94 13.00 2.60
N LEU A 259 17.60 11.87 2.28
CA LEU A 259 17.59 10.69 3.14
C LEU A 259 18.58 10.86 4.30
N VAL A 260 18.08 11.38 5.42
CA VAL A 260 18.84 11.62 6.67
C VAL A 260 19.78 10.47 7.06
N PRO A 261 19.34 9.20 7.19
CA PRO A 261 20.22 8.12 7.62
C PRO A 261 21.40 7.88 6.68
N ALA A 262 21.23 8.10 5.37
CA ALA A 262 22.30 7.98 4.40
C ALA A 262 23.36 9.08 4.58
N VAL A 263 22.90 10.33 4.76
CA VAL A 263 23.76 11.50 4.99
C VAL A 263 24.53 11.32 6.31
N ALA A 264 23.84 10.96 7.38
CA ALA A 264 24.43 10.72 8.69
C ALA A 264 25.50 9.61 8.65
N LEU A 265 25.19 8.47 8.03
CA LEU A 265 26.14 7.36 7.91
C LEU A 265 27.36 7.73 7.06
N ALA A 266 27.15 8.36 5.89
CA ALA A 266 28.23 8.76 4.99
C ALA A 266 29.16 9.80 5.64
N ALA A 267 28.59 10.76 6.37
CA ALA A 267 29.35 11.78 7.09
C ALA A 267 30.18 11.18 8.22
N ARG A 268 29.58 10.31 9.05
CA ARG A 268 30.26 9.62 10.15
C ARG A 268 31.46 8.81 9.64
N LEU A 269 31.23 7.91 8.68
CA LEU A 269 32.28 7.07 8.10
C LEU A 269 33.38 7.89 7.41
N THR A 270 33.03 9.01 6.77
CA THR A 270 34.03 9.92 6.16
C THR A 270 34.86 10.64 7.23
N GLY A 271 34.25 11.02 8.36
CA GLY A 271 34.95 11.60 9.50
C GLY A 271 35.91 10.62 10.17
N GLU A 272 35.48 9.37 10.35
CA GLU A 272 36.29 8.28 10.90
C GLU A 272 37.50 7.93 10.02
N GLN A 273 37.39 8.10 8.69
CA GLN A 273 38.53 7.98 7.77
C GLN A 273 39.54 9.14 7.87
N GLY A 274 39.30 10.15 8.70
CA GLY A 274 40.15 11.34 8.85
C GLY A 274 39.82 12.48 7.89
N ASP A 275 38.83 12.30 7.02
CA ASP A 275 38.42 13.27 5.99
C ASP A 275 37.35 14.26 6.51
N ALA A 276 37.56 14.83 7.70
CA ALA A 276 36.57 15.69 8.39
C ALA A 276 36.08 16.86 7.52
N ARG A 277 36.93 17.48 6.70
CA ARG A 277 36.51 18.55 5.78
C ARG A 277 35.49 18.10 4.74
N LYS A 278 35.59 16.87 4.25
CA LYS A 278 34.64 16.31 3.27
C LYS A 278 33.33 15.94 3.94
N ALA A 279 33.40 15.38 5.16
CA ALA A 279 32.22 15.09 5.95
C ALA A 279 31.43 16.36 6.30
N ALA A 280 32.12 17.46 6.66
CA ALA A 280 31.49 18.75 6.93
C ALA A 280 30.68 19.25 5.72
N LYS A 281 31.29 19.26 4.53
CA LYS A 281 30.60 19.65 3.28
C LYS A 281 29.39 18.78 2.95
N LEU A 282 29.49 17.47 3.22
CA LEU A 282 28.38 16.55 2.99
C LEU A 282 27.21 16.87 3.92
N ILE A 283 27.49 17.17 5.18
CA ILE A 283 26.48 17.59 6.15
C ILE A 283 25.88 18.94 5.77
N GLU A 284 26.69 19.95 5.48
CA GLU A 284 26.21 21.29 5.08
C GLU A 284 25.26 21.21 3.87
N ALA A 285 25.57 20.34 2.89
CA ALA A 285 24.71 20.11 1.74
C ALA A 285 23.37 19.42 2.12
N GLY A 286 23.40 18.47 3.05
CA GLY A 286 22.17 17.80 3.54
C GLY A 286 21.34 18.69 4.47
N TRP A 287 22.00 19.55 5.25
CA TRP A 287 21.39 20.43 6.24
C TRP A 287 20.38 21.39 5.61
N ALA A 288 20.62 21.84 4.37
CA ALA A 288 19.70 22.72 3.65
C ALA A 288 18.30 22.10 3.39
N GLY A 289 18.16 20.77 3.46
CA GLY A 289 16.90 20.07 3.20
C GLY A 289 16.35 19.26 4.38
N THR A 290 17.21 18.76 5.28
CA THR A 290 16.81 17.91 6.40
C THR A 290 17.53 18.31 7.68
N HIS A 291 16.96 19.29 8.39
CA HIS A 291 17.42 19.84 9.67
C HIS A 291 17.27 18.83 10.83
N HIS A 292 17.99 17.70 10.78
CA HIS A 292 17.79 16.57 11.68
C HIS A 292 18.84 16.52 12.81
N PRO A 293 18.46 16.18 14.07
CA PRO A 293 19.37 16.15 15.22
C PRO A 293 20.59 15.24 15.04
N ASP A 294 20.45 14.09 14.40
CA ASP A 294 21.58 13.18 14.16
C ASP A 294 22.66 13.81 13.26
N ILE A 295 22.26 14.58 12.25
CA ILE A 295 23.19 15.29 11.36
C ILE A 295 23.90 16.39 12.15
N ALA A 296 23.17 17.14 12.97
CA ALA A 296 23.73 18.17 13.86
C ALA A 296 24.77 17.58 14.83
N ARG A 297 24.44 16.44 15.47
CA ARG A 297 25.33 15.75 16.42
C ARG A 297 26.65 15.34 15.77
N ILE A 298 26.59 14.78 14.56
CA ILE A 298 27.78 14.36 13.81
C ILE A 298 28.61 15.58 13.41
N TYR A 299 27.98 16.67 12.97
CA TYR A 299 28.71 17.89 12.59
C TYR A 299 29.47 18.50 13.76
N VAL A 300 28.80 18.68 14.91
CA VAL A 300 29.42 19.25 16.11
C VAL A 300 30.58 18.39 16.61
N GLY A 301 30.43 17.06 16.55
CA GLY A 301 31.44 16.08 16.97
C GLY A 301 32.51 15.70 15.95
N LEU A 302 32.58 16.37 14.79
CA LEU A 302 33.33 15.89 13.64
C LEU A 302 34.86 15.87 13.81
N TYR A 303 35.39 16.71 14.70
CA TYR A 303 36.82 16.85 14.97
C TYR A 303 37.14 16.34 16.38
N PRO A 304 37.72 15.13 16.52
CA PRO A 304 38.14 14.61 17.81
C PRO A 304 39.20 15.51 18.45
N GLY A 305 39.10 15.71 19.77
CA GLY A 305 40.08 16.49 20.55
C GLY A 305 39.91 18.01 20.49
N GLU A 306 38.88 18.52 19.80
CA GLU A 306 38.62 19.95 19.74
C GLU A 306 38.00 20.49 21.05
N SER A 307 38.37 21.73 21.40
CA SER A 307 37.81 22.49 22.53
C SER A 307 36.29 22.70 22.40
N SER A 308 35.58 22.79 23.53
CA SER A 308 34.14 23.08 23.52
C SER A 308 33.81 24.44 22.87
N ALA A 309 34.70 25.43 22.98
CA ALA A 309 34.52 26.74 22.38
C ALA A 309 34.56 26.69 20.84
N ASP A 310 35.44 25.86 20.26
CA ASP A 310 35.51 25.72 18.81
C ASP A 310 34.35 24.86 18.26
N ARG A 311 33.86 23.87 19.05
CA ARG A 311 32.59 23.17 18.75
C ARG A 311 31.40 24.13 18.72
N LEU A 312 31.35 25.10 19.63
CA LEU A 312 30.32 26.15 19.62
C LEU A 312 30.44 27.02 18.35
N LYS A 313 31.64 27.49 17.98
CA LYS A 313 31.83 28.23 16.72
C LYS A 313 31.32 27.44 15.52
N ARG A 314 31.61 26.15 15.47
CA ARG A 314 31.11 25.26 14.42
C ARG A 314 29.58 25.14 14.43
N ALA A 315 28.98 24.92 15.60
CA ALA A 315 27.52 24.86 15.73
C ALA A 315 26.87 26.17 15.21
N ILE A 316 27.45 27.32 15.55
CA ILE A 316 27.01 28.62 15.05
C ILE A 316 27.12 28.69 13.52
N SER A 317 28.25 28.25 12.94
CA SER A 317 28.42 28.23 11.48
C SER A 317 27.36 27.38 10.77
N LEU A 318 27.00 26.21 11.31
CA LEU A 318 25.93 25.39 10.72
C LEU A 318 24.55 26.02 10.91
N ALA A 319 24.29 26.62 12.07
CA ALA A 319 23.04 27.32 12.34
C ALA A 319 22.80 28.52 11.41
N GLN A 320 23.86 29.17 10.91
CA GLN A 320 23.74 30.25 9.93
C GLN A 320 23.14 29.80 8.59
N LEU A 321 23.24 28.51 8.24
CA LEU A 321 22.61 27.97 7.03
C LEU A 321 21.08 27.84 7.17
N ALA A 322 20.58 27.69 8.39
CA ALA A 322 19.15 27.54 8.67
C ALA A 322 18.74 28.24 9.99
N PRO A 323 18.85 29.57 10.09
CA PRO A 323 18.73 30.28 11.37
C PRO A 323 17.32 30.28 11.97
N ARG A 324 16.31 30.01 11.13
CA ARG A 324 14.90 29.96 11.54
C ARG A 324 14.49 28.60 12.11
N GLU A 325 15.28 27.57 11.85
CA GLU A 325 14.92 26.20 12.22
C GLU A 325 15.14 25.95 13.72
N PRO A 326 14.21 25.25 14.39
CA PRO A 326 14.33 24.99 15.81
C PRO A 326 15.55 24.11 16.13
N GLU A 327 15.85 23.12 15.30
CA GLU A 327 16.99 22.22 15.53
C GLU A 327 18.34 22.97 15.49
N SER A 328 18.49 24.00 14.65
CA SER A 328 19.68 24.84 14.62
C SER A 328 19.90 25.55 15.95
N LYS A 329 18.84 26.08 16.56
CA LYS A 329 18.88 26.77 17.86
C LYS A 329 19.16 25.80 19.01
N ILE A 330 18.52 24.63 19.02
CA ILE A 330 18.76 23.57 20.02
C ILE A 330 20.22 23.10 19.97
N MET A 331 20.76 22.90 18.77
CA MET A 331 22.16 22.53 18.57
C MET A 331 23.12 23.59 19.12
N VAL A 332 22.92 24.87 18.81
CA VAL A 332 23.74 25.97 19.32
C VAL A 332 23.66 26.05 20.84
N ALA A 333 22.46 25.94 21.40
CA ALA A 333 22.26 25.97 22.85
C ALA A 333 23.02 24.84 23.55
N GLY A 334 22.93 23.61 23.06
CA GLY A 334 23.68 22.48 23.61
C GLY A 334 25.20 22.66 23.50
N ALA A 335 25.70 23.18 22.36
CA ALA A 335 27.12 23.47 22.20
C ALA A 335 27.59 24.61 23.12
N ALA A 336 26.75 25.62 23.35
CA ALA A 336 27.05 26.75 24.22
C ALA A 336 27.09 26.34 25.71
N ILE A 337 26.15 25.49 26.15
CA ILE A 337 26.18 24.86 27.49
C ILE A 337 27.47 24.05 27.68
N ALA A 338 27.89 23.29 26.68
CA ALA A 338 29.14 22.52 26.74
C ALA A 338 30.40 23.41 26.76
N ALA A 339 30.33 24.61 26.19
CA ALA A 339 31.40 25.61 26.21
C ALA A 339 31.41 26.50 27.46
N GLY A 340 30.37 26.44 28.30
CA GLY A 340 30.19 27.32 29.45
C GLY A 340 29.68 28.73 29.09
N ASP A 341 29.25 28.95 27.84
CA ASP A 341 28.63 30.21 27.41
C ASP A 341 27.11 30.16 27.67
N PHE A 342 26.74 30.32 28.94
CA PHE A 342 25.34 30.23 29.36
C PHE A 342 24.47 31.38 28.82
N ARG A 343 25.08 32.53 28.48
CA ARG A 343 24.37 33.65 27.87
C ARG A 343 23.92 33.28 26.46
N ALA A 344 24.86 32.84 25.61
CA ALA A 344 24.55 32.44 24.25
C ALA A 344 23.54 31.27 24.20
N ALA A 345 23.64 30.33 25.15
CA ALA A 345 22.69 29.23 25.25
C ALA A 345 21.26 29.68 25.56
N ARG A 346 21.09 30.63 26.50
CA ARG A 346 19.78 31.20 26.85
C ARG A 346 19.19 31.99 25.69
N GLU A 347 20.00 32.83 25.03
CA GLU A 347 19.58 33.61 23.86
C GLU A 347 19.11 32.71 22.70
N ALA A 348 19.80 31.58 22.47
CA ALA A 348 19.40 30.61 21.44
C ALA A 348 18.07 29.90 21.75
N MET A 349 17.82 29.59 23.03
CA MET A 349 16.60 28.88 23.48
C MET A 349 15.38 29.79 23.65
N GLN A 350 15.57 31.07 23.97
CA GLN A 350 14.50 32.04 24.22
C GLN A 350 13.40 32.02 23.15
N PRO A 351 13.69 32.13 21.83
CA PRO A 351 12.65 32.13 20.81
C PRO A 351 11.93 30.78 20.62
N LEU A 352 12.47 29.68 21.18
CA LEU A 352 11.81 28.36 21.17
C LEU A 352 10.85 28.19 22.34
N ILE A 353 11.14 28.84 23.47
CA ILE A 353 10.34 28.76 24.70
C ILE A 353 9.20 29.77 24.68
N GLU A 354 9.49 31.00 24.22
CA GLU A 354 8.50 32.09 24.08
C GLU A 354 7.69 31.99 22.78
N GLY A 355 7.96 30.96 21.98
CA GLY A 355 7.25 30.71 20.73
C GLY A 355 5.77 30.33 20.93
N PRO A 356 5.00 30.27 19.84
CA PRO A 356 3.58 29.89 19.89
C PRO A 356 3.36 28.40 20.20
N GLU A 357 4.38 27.56 20.01
CA GLU A 357 4.31 26.13 20.30
C GLU A 357 4.86 25.83 21.71
N ARG A 358 4.25 24.86 22.42
CA ARG A 358 4.78 24.38 23.70
C ARG A 358 6.18 23.77 23.50
N PRO A 359 7.16 24.05 24.39
CA PRO A 359 8.51 23.52 24.27
C PRO A 359 8.52 22.00 24.46
N THR A 360 9.33 21.28 23.66
CA THR A 360 9.40 19.82 23.76
C THR A 360 10.16 19.36 25.01
N ALA A 361 10.02 18.07 25.34
CA ALA A 361 10.72 17.48 26.48
C ALA A 361 12.25 17.68 26.41
N ARG A 362 12.88 17.53 25.23
CA ARG A 362 14.31 17.82 25.02
C ARG A 362 14.65 19.27 25.29
N MET A 363 13.83 20.22 24.84
CA MET A 363 14.06 21.65 25.07
C MET A 363 14.04 21.97 26.57
N CYS A 364 13.06 21.42 27.30
CA CYS A 364 12.95 21.62 28.75
C CYS A 364 14.12 20.98 29.52
N ARG A 365 14.57 19.78 29.11
CA ARG A 365 15.77 19.14 29.70
C ARG A 365 17.03 19.95 29.44
N LEU A 366 17.16 20.56 28.26
CA LEU A 366 18.29 21.42 27.93
C LEU A 366 18.33 22.69 28.80
N MET A 367 17.17 23.27 29.11
CA MET A 367 17.05 24.38 30.06
C MET A 367 17.39 23.96 31.49
N ALA A 368 16.98 22.77 31.91
CA ALA A 368 17.38 22.23 33.22
C ALA A 368 18.91 22.07 33.33
N GLU A 369 19.56 21.55 32.27
CA GLU A 369 21.03 21.44 32.22
C GLU A 369 21.72 22.81 32.26
N LEU A 370 21.17 23.81 31.57
CA LEU A 370 21.66 25.17 31.58
C LEU A 370 21.64 25.78 32.99
N GLU A 371 20.50 25.67 33.68
CA GLU A 371 20.33 26.19 35.05
C GLU A 371 21.19 25.44 36.08
N GLU A 372 21.35 24.12 35.89
CA GLU A 372 22.24 23.29 36.72
C GLU A 372 23.70 23.76 36.63
N LYS A 373 24.22 23.96 35.41
CA LYS A 373 25.63 24.34 35.22
C LYS A 373 25.92 25.80 35.56
N GLN A 374 24.96 26.71 35.38
CA GLN A 374 25.18 28.14 35.65
C GLN A 374 25.01 28.51 37.12
N HIS A 375 23.93 28.06 37.76
CA HIS A 375 23.52 28.54 39.09
C HIS A 375 23.45 27.44 40.15
N GLY A 376 23.35 26.16 39.76
CA GLY A 376 23.13 25.05 40.70
C GLY A 376 21.83 25.16 41.51
N ALA A 377 20.92 26.04 41.09
CA ALA A 377 19.71 26.38 41.83
C ALA A 377 18.66 25.27 41.66
N ARG A 378 18.53 24.43 42.70
CA ARG A 378 17.63 23.25 42.71
C ARG A 378 16.16 23.56 42.37
N GLY A 379 15.69 24.78 42.65
CA GLY A 379 14.32 25.23 42.36
C GLY A 379 14.01 25.25 40.87
N TYR A 380 14.78 26.02 40.08
CA TYR A 380 14.58 26.16 38.63
C TYR A 380 14.81 24.86 37.88
N ILE A 381 15.77 24.04 38.32
CA ILE A 381 16.02 22.71 37.74
C ILE A 381 14.77 21.83 37.91
N ARG A 382 14.20 21.78 39.12
CA ARG A 382 13.00 20.97 39.38
C ARG A 382 11.80 21.46 38.58
N GLU A 383 11.67 22.77 38.42
CA GLU A 383 10.60 23.35 37.61
C GLU A 383 10.73 22.93 36.14
N TRP A 384 11.91 23.09 35.53
CA TRP A 384 12.14 22.67 34.14
C TRP A 384 11.99 21.17 33.94
N LEU A 385 12.37 20.35 34.91
CA LEU A 385 12.13 18.90 34.86
C LEU A 385 10.65 18.55 34.99
N THR A 386 9.88 19.31 35.79
CA THR A 386 8.42 19.15 35.87
C THR A 386 7.78 19.52 34.55
N ARG A 387 8.16 20.66 33.95
CA ARG A 387 7.76 21.07 32.60
C ARG A 387 8.11 19.99 31.57
N ALA A 388 9.31 19.41 31.63
CA ALA A 388 9.74 18.35 30.72
C ALA A 388 8.89 17.06 30.81
N SER A 389 8.29 16.78 31.98
CA SER A 389 7.42 15.61 32.17
C SER A 389 6.02 15.77 31.56
N LEU A 390 5.58 17.02 31.41
CA LEU A 390 4.29 17.40 30.81
C LEU A 390 4.45 17.92 29.38
N ALA A 391 5.68 18.04 28.90
CA ALA A 391 5.99 18.60 27.59
C ALA A 391 5.60 17.64 26.47
N PRO A 392 5.22 18.17 25.29
CA PRO A 392 5.03 17.37 24.09
C PRO A 392 6.26 16.50 23.81
N PRO A 393 6.07 15.26 23.33
CA PRO A 393 7.18 14.39 22.95
C PRO A 393 7.97 15.02 21.81
N ASP A 394 9.28 14.77 21.82
CA ASP A 394 10.15 15.18 20.72
C ASP A 394 9.79 14.45 19.42
N PRO A 395 10.08 15.07 18.26
CA PRO A 395 10.06 14.34 17.00
C PRO A 395 10.89 13.06 17.09
N THR A 396 10.35 11.98 16.55
CA THR A 396 11.00 10.66 16.50
C THR A 396 10.68 9.99 15.17
N TRP A 397 11.32 8.86 14.86
CA TRP A 397 10.97 8.10 13.67
C TRP A 397 9.67 7.33 13.92
N VAL A 398 8.64 7.61 13.13
CA VAL A 398 7.34 6.95 13.24
C VAL A 398 7.02 6.19 11.96
N ALA A 399 6.63 4.93 12.08
CA ALA A 399 6.10 4.11 11.00
C ALA A 399 4.90 3.29 11.48
N ASP A 400 3.75 3.45 10.81
CA ASP A 400 2.54 2.64 11.04
C ASP A 400 2.14 2.49 12.53
N GLY A 401 2.27 3.59 13.30
CA GLY A 401 1.95 3.64 14.74
C GLY A 401 3.08 3.22 15.68
N VAL A 402 4.22 2.78 15.16
CA VAL A 402 5.42 2.45 15.95
C VAL A 402 6.39 3.63 15.94
N ALA A 403 6.74 4.11 17.13
CA ALA A 403 7.81 5.09 17.33
C ALA A 403 9.16 4.39 17.57
N SER A 404 10.24 4.95 17.05
CA SER A 404 11.60 4.43 17.16
C SER A 404 12.61 5.56 17.23
N ASP A 405 13.55 5.49 18.16
CA ASP A 405 14.63 6.49 18.26
C ASP A 405 15.63 6.39 17.10
N GLN A 406 15.75 5.21 16.51
CA GLN A 406 16.64 4.95 15.38
C GLN A 406 15.81 4.70 14.11
N TRP A 407 16.30 5.24 12.99
CA TRP A 407 15.71 4.94 11.69
C TRP A 407 15.87 3.46 11.35
N ARG A 408 14.82 2.88 10.77
CA ARG A 408 14.85 1.52 10.22
C ARG A 408 14.39 1.54 8.76
N PRO A 409 14.94 0.68 7.89
CA PRO A 409 14.55 0.64 6.48
C PRO A 409 13.10 0.18 6.26
N ILE A 410 12.58 -0.66 7.15
CA ILE A 410 11.27 -1.32 7.03
C ILE A 410 10.39 -1.07 8.24
N SER A 411 9.08 -0.95 8.01
CA SER A 411 8.10 -0.97 9.09
C SER A 411 8.01 -2.37 9.70
N PRO A 412 8.07 -2.51 11.04
CA PRO A 412 7.89 -3.80 11.70
C PRO A 412 6.44 -4.32 11.62
N VAL A 413 5.46 -3.46 11.30
CA VAL A 413 4.04 -3.82 11.22
C VAL A 413 3.65 -4.23 9.81
N THR A 414 4.00 -3.40 8.82
CA THR A 414 3.55 -3.59 7.43
C THR A 414 4.61 -4.23 6.52
N GLY A 415 5.87 -4.27 6.95
CA GLY A 415 6.98 -4.69 6.09
C GLY A 415 7.30 -3.71 4.95
N ARG A 416 6.63 -2.54 4.90
CA ARG A 416 6.84 -1.55 3.84
C ARG A 416 8.21 -0.88 3.98
N LEU A 417 8.93 -0.78 2.85
CA LEU A 417 10.19 -0.04 2.73
C LEU A 417 9.95 1.48 2.87
N ASP A 418 10.90 2.19 3.47
CA ASP A 418 10.90 3.66 3.61
C ASP A 418 9.64 4.20 4.32
N ALA A 419 9.12 3.42 5.27
CA ALA A 419 7.91 3.78 6.01
C ALA A 419 8.16 4.75 7.18
N PHE A 420 9.40 4.80 7.69
CA PHE A 420 9.76 5.63 8.82
C PHE A 420 9.91 7.11 8.41
N VAL A 421 9.07 7.96 9.00
CA VAL A 421 9.07 9.41 8.79
C VAL A 421 9.42 10.10 10.10
N TRP A 422 10.24 11.14 10.02
CA TRP A 422 10.60 11.97 11.17
C TRP A 422 9.49 12.97 11.46
N GLN A 423 8.76 12.80 12.56
CA GLN A 423 7.64 13.64 12.92
C GLN A 423 7.37 13.61 14.42
N LYS A 424 6.64 14.61 14.94
CA LYS A 424 6.12 14.59 16.31
C LYS A 424 5.07 13.47 16.43
N PRO A 425 5.22 12.51 17.36
CA PRO A 425 4.19 11.51 17.62
C PRO A 425 2.84 12.18 17.95
N VAL A 426 1.75 11.59 17.49
CA VAL A 426 0.40 12.08 17.82
C VAL A 426 0.18 11.90 19.32
N GLU A 427 -0.07 13.00 20.02
CA GLU A 427 -0.44 12.97 21.43
C GLU A 427 -1.77 12.24 21.59
N ARG A 428 -1.84 11.28 22.51
CA ARG A 428 -3.13 10.79 22.97
C ARG A 428 -3.77 11.95 23.73
N LEU A 429 -4.86 12.49 23.21
CA LEU A 429 -5.68 13.52 23.86
C LEU A 429 -6.12 13.01 25.24
N ASN A 430 -5.36 13.35 26.28
CA ASN A 430 -5.81 13.26 27.65
C ASN A 430 -6.60 14.53 27.96
N SER A 431 -7.80 14.38 28.48
CA SER A 431 -8.69 15.48 28.86
C SER A 431 -8.15 16.17 30.12
N GLY A 432 -7.44 17.29 29.95
CA GLY A 432 -6.94 18.08 31.08
C GLY A 432 -6.06 19.30 30.73
N ASN A 433 -6.36 20.03 29.65
CA ASN A 433 -5.45 21.04 29.10
C ASN A 433 -5.23 22.31 29.96
N GLU A 434 -6.16 22.70 30.84
CA GLU A 434 -6.09 24.02 31.50
C GLU A 434 -4.98 24.13 32.56
N ALA A 435 -4.69 23.05 33.30
CA ALA A 435 -3.63 23.03 34.31
C ALA A 435 -2.23 22.89 33.68
N GLU A 436 -2.15 22.24 32.51
CA GLU A 436 -0.89 22.06 31.77
C GLU A 436 -0.45 23.37 31.11
N ASP A 437 -1.37 24.13 30.51
CA ASP A 437 -1.07 25.44 29.90
C ASP A 437 -0.54 26.47 30.92
N ALA A 438 -1.03 26.42 32.16
CA ALA A 438 -0.55 27.31 33.24
C ALA A 438 0.91 27.03 33.64
N ILE A 439 1.39 25.79 33.50
CA ILE A 439 2.78 25.39 33.81
C ILE A 439 3.77 25.87 32.74
N PHE A 440 3.29 26.10 31.50
CA PHE A 440 4.10 26.64 30.40
C PHE A 440 4.04 28.17 30.27
N ALA A 441 3.25 28.87 31.10
CA ALA A 441 3.18 30.33 31.12
C ALA A 441 4.48 30.99 31.64
N GLN A 442 4.76 32.21 31.15
CA GLN A 442 6.01 32.95 31.33
C GLN A 442 6.40 33.18 32.80
N ILE A 443 7.66 32.89 33.14
CA ILE A 443 8.35 33.50 34.28
C ILE A 443 9.36 34.48 33.70
N LEU A 444 9.10 35.78 33.86
CA LEU A 444 10.13 36.81 33.69
C LEU A 444 11.29 36.49 34.65
N PRO A 445 12.56 36.56 34.23
CA PRO A 445 13.66 36.45 35.18
C PRO A 445 13.54 37.59 36.21
N PRO A 446 13.56 37.31 37.52
CA PRO A 446 13.62 38.38 38.51
C PRO A 446 14.94 39.14 38.34
N GLU A 447 14.88 40.47 38.35
CA GLU A 447 16.05 41.33 38.50
C GLU A 447 16.90 40.84 39.69
N PRO A 448 18.24 40.92 39.58
CA PRO A 448 19.12 40.47 40.66
C PRO A 448 18.74 41.18 41.97
N PRO A 449 18.69 40.46 43.11
CA PRO A 449 18.23 41.04 44.35
C PRO A 449 19.13 42.22 44.74
N LEU A 450 18.52 43.39 44.89
CA LEU A 450 19.12 44.52 45.58
C LEU A 450 19.54 44.02 46.97
N LEU A 451 20.85 44.03 47.21
CA LEU A 451 21.45 43.79 48.51
C LEU A 451 20.85 44.79 49.51
N LEU A 452 19.99 44.30 50.40
CA LEU A 452 19.62 45.03 51.60
C LEU A 452 20.85 45.03 52.51
N GLU A 453 21.48 46.20 52.63
CA GLU A 453 22.48 46.50 53.65
C GLU A 453 21.91 46.18 55.04
N GLU A 454 22.70 45.43 55.82
CA GLU A 454 22.51 45.18 57.24
C GLU A 454 22.42 46.51 58.01
N ALA A 455 21.22 46.90 58.40
CA ALA A 455 21.02 47.90 59.44
C ALA A 455 21.17 47.25 60.81
N GLN A 456 22.34 47.45 61.41
CA GLN A 456 22.66 47.15 62.80
C GLN A 456 21.66 47.78 63.77
N ALA A 457 21.14 46.96 64.69
CA ALA A 457 20.46 47.44 65.89
C ALA A 457 21.44 48.04 66.90
N PRO A 458 20.96 48.93 67.79
CA PRO A 458 21.35 48.79 69.18
C PRO A 458 20.15 48.78 70.14
N SER A 459 20.15 47.73 70.96
CA SER A 459 20.11 47.74 72.43
C SER A 459 19.15 48.70 73.16
N GLY A 460 18.24 48.09 73.95
CA GLY A 460 17.80 48.66 75.22
C GLY A 460 16.38 48.28 75.63
N ALA A 461 16.18 47.11 76.25
CA ALA A 461 14.95 46.83 76.99
C ALA A 461 15.27 46.18 78.34
N LYS A 462 14.97 46.91 79.42
CA LYS A 462 14.97 46.45 80.81
C LYS A 462 13.72 45.61 81.09
N THR A 463 13.94 44.54 81.84
CA THR A 463 12.98 43.69 82.53
C THR A 463 12.09 44.45 83.52
N GLN A 464 10.78 44.18 83.53
CA GLN A 464 10.04 43.91 84.78
C GLN A 464 8.73 43.16 84.51
N ALA A 465 8.51 42.17 85.38
CA ALA A 465 7.45 41.17 85.40
C ALA A 465 6.20 41.65 86.14
N LEU A 466 5.10 40.87 86.02
CA LEU A 466 3.96 40.62 86.94
C LEU A 466 2.81 40.11 86.02
N GLU A 467 2.43 38.84 85.98
CA GLU A 467 1.69 37.99 86.95
C GLU A 467 0.30 37.63 86.40
N GLU A 468 -0.12 36.40 86.68
CA GLU A 468 -1.49 35.83 86.71
C GLU A 468 -2.26 35.49 85.40
N SER A 469 -2.42 34.17 85.18
CA SER A 469 -3.62 33.51 84.63
C SER A 469 -4.67 33.34 85.76
N PRO A 470 -5.97 32.97 85.56
CA PRO A 470 -6.52 32.13 84.47
C PRO A 470 -8.01 32.34 84.04
N HIS A 471 -8.46 31.46 83.11
CA HIS A 471 -9.83 31.00 82.83
C HIS A 471 -10.82 31.89 82.05
N ALA A 472 -11.33 31.39 80.91
CA ALA A 472 -12.60 30.62 80.82
C ALA A 472 -13.02 30.38 79.35
N ASP A 473 -13.32 29.13 79.01
CA ASP A 473 -14.27 28.70 77.95
C ASP A 473 -15.52 28.17 78.68
N PRO A 474 -16.68 27.81 78.04
CA PRO A 474 -17.08 27.87 76.62
C PRO A 474 -18.52 28.44 76.40
N GLU A 475 -18.97 28.69 75.15
CA GLU A 475 -20.39 28.43 74.82
C GLU A 475 -20.70 28.29 73.32
N VAL A 476 -21.71 27.45 73.06
CA VAL A 476 -22.22 26.87 71.81
C VAL A 476 -23.34 27.72 71.23
N ALA A 477 -23.49 27.80 69.89
CA ALA A 477 -24.81 27.81 69.23
C ALA A 477 -24.72 27.60 67.71
N ILE A 478 -25.35 26.52 67.26
CA ILE A 478 -25.79 26.25 65.88
C ILE A 478 -27.12 26.99 65.65
N PRO A 479 -27.50 27.31 64.40
CA PRO A 479 -28.80 26.75 63.99
C PRO A 479 -28.80 26.12 62.58
N LEU A 480 -29.55 25.01 62.55
CA LEU A 480 -29.97 24.19 61.42
C LEU A 480 -31.29 24.71 60.82
N GLY A 481 -31.56 24.30 59.57
CA GLY A 481 -32.89 24.12 58.99
C GLY A 481 -33.30 25.25 58.06
N GLY A 482 -33.82 25.03 56.84
CA GLY A 482 -34.35 23.85 56.17
C GLY A 482 -35.09 24.30 54.89
N PRO A 483 -35.59 23.37 54.06
CA PRO A 483 -35.77 23.50 52.60
C PRO A 483 -37.28 23.54 52.21
N PRO A 484 -37.80 22.98 51.09
CA PRO A 484 -37.44 22.97 49.65
C PRO A 484 -38.62 23.46 48.75
N ALA A 485 -38.45 23.53 47.43
CA ALA A 485 -39.59 23.39 46.49
C ALA A 485 -39.14 22.73 45.17
N ALA A 486 -39.90 21.72 44.76
CA ALA A 486 -39.80 20.96 43.52
C ALA A 486 -41.09 21.15 42.69
N ILE A 487 -41.15 20.50 41.51
CA ILE A 487 -42.29 20.29 40.57
C ILE A 487 -42.28 21.34 39.42
N GLU A 488 -42.27 21.05 38.11
CA GLU A 488 -42.78 19.91 37.29
C GLU A 488 -42.07 19.86 35.90
N PRO A 489 -42.24 18.79 35.09
CA PRO A 489 -41.62 18.58 33.78
C PRO A 489 -42.55 18.83 32.58
N SER A 490 -41.99 19.11 31.40
CA SER A 490 -42.66 19.16 30.08
C SER A 490 -41.55 19.20 29.02
N ALA A 491 -41.59 18.64 27.82
CA ALA A 491 -42.47 17.72 27.12
C ALA A 491 -41.67 17.22 25.88
N THR A 492 -41.94 16.00 25.43
CA THR A 492 -41.48 15.45 24.14
C THR A 492 -42.11 16.20 22.96
N PRO A 493 -41.47 16.21 21.77
CA PRO A 493 -42.20 15.74 20.60
C PRO A 493 -41.38 14.78 19.73
N ALA A 494 -42.07 13.79 19.17
CA ALA A 494 -41.62 12.92 18.09
C ALA A 494 -42.18 13.45 16.73
N PRO A 495 -42.06 12.72 15.62
CA PRO A 495 -41.09 12.90 14.54
C PRO A 495 -41.72 13.55 13.29
N GLN A 496 -40.90 14.21 12.45
CA GLN A 496 -41.30 14.60 11.09
C GLN A 496 -40.46 13.87 10.05
N GLU A 497 -41.17 13.11 9.22
CA GLU A 497 -40.76 12.46 7.99
C GLU A 497 -41.35 13.26 6.82
N LYS A 498 -40.49 13.59 5.83
CA LYS A 498 -40.72 13.97 4.41
C LYS A 498 -39.62 14.96 3.98
N GLU A 499 -39.08 14.97 2.78
CA GLU A 499 -39.03 14.11 1.60
C GLU A 499 -38.11 14.88 0.61
N GLN A 500 -37.36 14.16 -0.23
CA GLN A 500 -36.63 14.65 -1.42
C GLN A 500 -35.41 15.57 -1.21
N ASP A 501 -34.22 14.99 -1.37
CA ASP A 501 -33.30 15.50 -2.41
C ASP A 501 -32.34 14.40 -2.91
N ARG A 502 -32.38 14.10 -4.21
CA ARG A 502 -31.32 13.41 -4.97
C ARG A 502 -30.43 14.54 -5.50
N PRO A 503 -29.09 14.41 -5.48
CA PRO A 503 -28.46 14.00 -6.75
C PRO A 503 -27.13 13.23 -6.65
N LYS A 504 -26.92 12.42 -7.70
CA LYS A 504 -25.66 12.14 -8.41
C LYS A 504 -24.57 11.29 -7.72
N GLY A 505 -24.28 10.16 -8.38
CA GLY A 505 -22.89 9.91 -8.82
C GLY A 505 -22.14 8.75 -8.18
N LEU A 506 -22.66 7.52 -8.29
CA LEU A 506 -21.86 6.30 -8.18
C LEU A 506 -20.94 6.15 -9.39
N ALA A 507 -19.83 6.90 -9.40
CA ALA A 507 -18.81 6.85 -10.45
C ALA A 507 -17.41 7.01 -9.88
N HIS A 508 -16.93 6.07 -9.07
CA HIS A 508 -15.52 6.02 -8.63
C HIS A 508 -14.98 4.59 -8.40
N LEU A 509 -15.41 3.60 -9.19
CA LEU A 509 -14.89 2.23 -9.09
C LEU A 509 -14.11 1.72 -10.33
N PHE A 510 -13.87 2.56 -11.33
CA PHE A 510 -12.99 2.22 -12.45
C PHE A 510 -12.24 3.46 -12.94
N ASP A 511 -11.10 3.75 -12.31
CA ASP A 511 -10.12 4.69 -12.88
C ASP A 511 -8.83 3.92 -13.21
N ALA A 512 -8.91 3.15 -14.30
CA ALA A 512 -7.75 2.67 -15.03
C ALA A 512 -7.42 3.72 -16.09
N LYS A 513 -6.66 4.75 -15.69
CA LYS A 513 -6.10 5.70 -16.65
C LYS A 513 -4.94 5.06 -17.38
N VAL A 514 -5.21 4.68 -18.61
CA VAL A 514 -4.22 4.52 -19.68
C VAL A 514 -3.60 5.89 -19.95
N LYS A 515 -2.32 6.05 -19.61
CA LYS A 515 -1.34 6.80 -20.40
C LYS A 515 0.07 6.39 -20.00
#